data_AF-A0A840ZP83-F1
#
_entry.id   AF-A0A840ZP83-F1
#
_cell.length_a   1.000
_cell.length_b   1.000
_cell.length_c   1.000
_cell.angle_alpha   90.00
_cell.angle_beta   90.00
_cell.angle_gamma   90.00
#
_symmetry.space_group_name_H-M   'P 1'
#
loop_
_entity.id
_entity.type
_entity.pdbx_description
1 polymer ?
#
loop_
_entity_poly.entity_id
_entity_poly.type
_entity_poly.pdbx_seq_one_letter_code
_entity_poly.pdbx_strand_id
1 'polypeptide(L)'
;MPTRYEIAAAVFAALTDRDRQHLAEAIAAAALSEDGDASDDWYIDMSNAGVPIPGTAGEPVTERQLRLACRLLADAKSAPQTDAIEWECLLRGAFGHEHVARFEALYAGVPLGEDAAAASER
;
A
#
# COMPACT_ATOMS: atom_id res chain seq x y z
N MET A 1 10.43 -12.54 -14.28
CA MET A 1 9.24 -12.16 -13.48
C MET A 1 9.10 -10.65 -13.57
N PRO A 2 7.87 -10.10 -13.60
CA PRO A 2 7.66 -8.66 -13.56
C PRO A 2 8.25 -8.09 -12.27
N THR A 3 8.82 -6.88 -12.37
CA THR A 3 9.34 -6.12 -11.23
C THR A 3 8.20 -5.64 -10.33
N ARG A 4 8.52 -5.30 -9.08
CA ARG A 4 7.54 -4.69 -8.15
C ARG A 4 6.89 -3.43 -8.74
N TYR A 5 7.65 -2.61 -9.47
CA TYR A 5 7.12 -1.41 -10.10
C TYR A 5 6.20 -1.69 -11.29
N GLU A 6 6.47 -2.73 -12.08
CA GLU A 6 5.55 -3.19 -13.13
C GLU A 6 4.26 -3.75 -12.55
N ILE A 7 4.34 -4.50 -11.44
CA ILE A 7 3.17 -5.00 -10.73
C ILE A 7 2.35 -3.83 -10.16
N ALA A 8 2.99 -2.88 -9.47
CA ALA A 8 2.31 -1.69 -8.94
C ALA A 8 1.62 -0.85 -10.03
N ALA A 9 2.25 -0.72 -11.21
CA ALA A 9 1.64 -0.06 -12.36
C ALA A 9 0.42 -0.82 -12.88
N ALA A 10 0.47 -2.16 -12.93
CA ALA A 10 -0.66 -3.00 -13.30
C ALA A 10 -1.80 -2.91 -12.28
N VAL A 11 -1.48 -2.87 -10.97
CA VAL A 11 -2.48 -2.65 -9.91
C VAL A 11 -3.17 -1.30 -10.10
N PHE A 12 -2.41 -0.23 -10.30
CA PHE A 12 -2.97 1.11 -10.54
C PHE A 12 -3.90 1.13 -11.77
N ALA A 13 -3.48 0.47 -12.86
CA ALA A 13 -4.30 0.35 -14.07
C ALA A 13 -5.60 -0.46 -13.86
N ALA A 14 -5.61 -1.39 -12.89
CA ALA A 14 -6.76 -2.20 -12.54
C ALA A 14 -7.72 -1.52 -11.53
N LEU A 15 -7.35 -0.38 -10.94
CA LEU A 15 -8.20 0.35 -10.01
C LEU A 15 -9.45 0.88 -10.71
N THR A 16 -10.60 0.55 -10.17
CA THR A 16 -11.87 1.21 -10.48
C THR A 16 -11.93 2.61 -9.85
N ASP A 17 -12.90 3.43 -10.25
CA ASP A 17 -13.09 4.76 -9.66
C ASP A 17 -13.36 4.69 -8.14
N ARG A 18 -14.09 3.64 -7.69
CA ARG A 18 -14.33 3.40 -6.25
C ARG A 18 -13.05 3.06 -5.51
N ASP A 19 -12.17 2.26 -6.11
CA ASP A 19 -10.89 1.92 -5.49
C ASP A 19 -9.98 3.15 -5.36
N ARG A 20 -9.97 3.99 -6.40
CA ARG A 20 -9.23 5.26 -6.38
C ARG A 20 -9.76 6.20 -5.32
N GLN A 21 -11.08 6.24 -5.13
CA GLN A 21 -11.72 7.02 -4.08
C GLN A 21 -11.31 6.51 -2.69
N HIS A 22 -11.45 5.21 -2.41
CA HIS A 22 -11.04 4.64 -1.11
C HIS A 22 -9.56 4.89 -0.83
N LEU A 23 -8.70 4.66 -1.82
CA LEU A 23 -7.26 4.89 -1.67
C LEU A 23 -6.95 6.38 -1.45
N ALA A 24 -7.68 7.30 -2.09
CA ALA A 24 -7.53 8.72 -1.85
C ALA A 24 -7.95 9.12 -0.43
N GLU A 25 -9.06 8.56 0.06
CA GLU A 25 -9.54 8.79 1.43
C GLU A 25 -8.54 8.26 2.47
N ALA A 26 -7.98 7.07 2.25
CA ALA A 26 -6.95 6.49 3.10
C ALA A 26 -5.67 7.36 3.13
N ILE A 27 -5.21 7.85 1.97
CA ILE A 27 -4.06 8.78 1.88
C ILE A 27 -4.33 10.08 2.63
N ALA A 28 -5.52 10.66 2.48
CA ALA A 28 -5.87 11.89 3.16
C ALA A 28 -5.93 11.71 4.68
N ALA A 29 -6.52 10.61 5.16
CA ALA A 29 -6.58 10.27 6.58
C ALA A 29 -5.18 10.02 7.17
N ALA A 30 -4.38 9.17 6.53
CA ALA A 30 -3.03 8.87 6.98
C ALA A 30 -2.12 10.12 7.00
N ALA A 31 -2.25 11.02 6.02
CA ALA A 31 -1.49 12.27 5.99
C ALA A 31 -1.86 13.23 7.13
N LEU A 32 -3.13 13.23 7.58
CA LEU A 32 -3.54 13.98 8.77
C LEU A 32 -2.98 13.35 10.04
N SER A 33 -2.95 12.02 10.12
CA SER A 33 -2.38 11.31 11.28
C SER A 33 -0.87 11.49 11.40
N GLU A 34 -0.15 11.52 10.29
CA GLU A 34 1.28 11.83 10.24
C GLU A 34 1.58 13.23 10.82
N ASP A 35 0.67 14.19 10.64
CA ASP A 35 0.84 15.59 11.09
C ASP A 35 0.52 15.81 12.58
N GLY A 36 -0.10 14.86 13.30
CA GLY A 36 -0.16 15.01 14.75
C GLY A 36 -1.04 14.09 15.59
N ASP A 37 -2.05 13.41 15.04
CA ASP A 37 -2.92 12.55 15.88
C ASP A 37 -2.46 11.08 15.95
N ALA A 38 -1.64 10.63 14.99
CA ALA A 38 -1.13 9.26 14.86
C ALA A 38 -2.20 8.16 15.08
N SER A 39 -3.46 8.44 14.73
CA SER A 39 -4.61 7.60 15.10
C SER A 39 -5.16 6.73 13.97
N ASP A 40 -4.80 7.00 12.72
CA ASP A 40 -5.18 6.19 11.56
C ASP A 40 -4.40 4.87 11.53
N ASP A 41 -5.13 3.76 11.48
CA ASP A 41 -4.55 2.41 11.47
C ASP A 41 -3.69 2.19 10.23
N TRP A 42 -4.09 2.73 9.07
CA TRP A 42 -3.33 2.56 7.83
C TRP A 42 -2.00 3.34 7.86
N TYR A 43 -1.96 4.52 8.47
CA TYR A 43 -0.73 5.23 8.79
C TYR A 43 0.22 4.40 9.65
N ILE A 44 -0.29 3.77 10.70
CA ILE A 44 0.49 2.92 11.60
C ILE A 44 1.07 1.72 10.82
N ASP A 45 0.25 1.05 10.01
CA ASP A 45 0.67 -0.11 9.23
C ASP A 45 1.73 0.24 8.18
N MET A 46 1.55 1.35 7.45
CA MET A 46 2.55 1.86 6.49
C MET A 46 3.86 2.21 7.19
N SER A 47 3.78 2.84 8.37
CA SER A 47 4.95 3.18 9.19
C SER A 47 5.68 1.94 9.70
N ASN A 48 4.95 0.92 10.17
CA ASN A 48 5.51 -0.36 10.59
C ASN A 48 6.19 -1.10 9.43
N ALA A 49 5.63 -1.02 8.23
CA ALA A 49 6.25 -1.51 7.01
C ALA A 49 7.44 -0.66 6.52
N GLY A 50 7.70 0.48 7.17
CA GLY A 50 8.85 1.36 6.87
C GLY A 50 8.68 2.15 5.57
N VAL A 51 7.45 2.37 5.11
CA VAL A 51 7.14 3.15 3.90
C VAL A 51 6.47 4.48 4.25
N PRO A 52 6.77 5.57 3.52
CA PRO A 52 6.17 6.88 3.77
C PRO A 52 4.68 6.93 3.37
N ILE A 53 3.95 7.95 3.81
CA ILE A 53 2.61 8.24 3.28
C ILE A 53 2.72 9.06 1.99
N PRO A 54 2.04 8.66 0.90
CA PRO A 54 2.06 9.40 -0.36
C PRO A 54 1.03 10.54 -0.32
N GLY A 55 1.17 11.48 0.62
CA GLY A 55 0.16 12.50 0.91
C GLY A 55 0.75 13.77 1.53
N THR A 56 -0.07 14.80 1.65
CA THR A 56 0.24 16.00 2.43
C THR A 56 -1.04 16.45 3.11
N ALA A 57 -0.98 16.72 4.41
CA ALA A 57 -2.14 17.09 5.21
C ALA A 57 -2.85 18.32 4.61
N GLY A 58 -4.18 18.22 4.48
CA GLY A 58 -5.01 19.31 3.95
C GLY A 58 -4.93 19.53 2.44
N GLU A 59 -4.10 18.79 1.70
CA GLU A 59 -4.02 18.89 0.24
C GLU A 59 -4.88 17.81 -0.46
N PRO A 60 -5.50 18.13 -1.61
CA PRO A 60 -6.19 17.13 -2.42
C PRO A 60 -5.25 16.03 -2.92
N VAL A 61 -5.69 14.77 -2.82
CA VAL A 61 -4.91 13.63 -3.33
C VAL A 61 -4.91 13.62 -4.87
N THR A 62 -3.71 13.61 -5.43
CA THR A 62 -3.45 13.60 -6.87
C THR A 62 -3.33 12.19 -7.43
N GLU A 63 -3.51 12.04 -8.74
CA GLU A 63 -3.27 10.76 -9.42
C GLU A 63 -1.83 10.26 -9.23
N ARG A 64 -0.86 11.18 -9.16
CA ARG A 64 0.54 10.85 -8.88
C ARG A 64 0.69 10.16 -7.52
N GLN A 65 -0.03 10.64 -6.51
CA GLN A 65 -0.01 10.06 -5.16
C GLN A 65 -0.69 8.69 -5.13
N LEU A 66 -1.80 8.49 -5.85
CA LEU A 66 -2.42 7.18 -6.01
C LEU A 66 -1.46 6.15 -6.64
N ARG A 67 -0.77 6.55 -7.72
CA ARG A 67 0.26 5.69 -8.35
C ARG A 67 1.42 5.38 -7.41
N LEU A 68 1.84 6.38 -6.61
CA LEU A 68 2.89 6.20 -5.62
C LEU A 68 2.44 5.23 -4.52
N ALA A 69 1.21 5.34 -4.03
CA ALA A 69 0.65 4.44 -3.04
C ALA A 69 0.67 2.98 -3.50
N CYS A 70 0.32 2.68 -4.75
CA CYS A 70 0.44 1.32 -5.28
C CYS A 70 1.88 0.79 -5.27
N ARG A 71 2.87 1.67 -5.48
CA ARG A 71 4.30 1.29 -5.40
C ARG A 71 4.72 1.05 -3.97
N LEU A 72 4.32 1.94 -3.06
CA LEU A 72 4.64 1.83 -1.64
C LEU A 72 4.01 0.59 -1.00
N LEU A 73 2.81 0.19 -1.43
CA LEU A 73 2.21 -1.10 -1.03
C LEU A 73 3.00 -2.30 -1.55
N ALA A 74 3.53 -2.24 -2.78
CA ALA A 74 4.44 -3.29 -3.28
C ALA A 74 5.76 -3.33 -2.51
N ASP A 75 6.29 -2.17 -2.11
CA ASP A 75 7.49 -2.09 -1.30
C ASP A 75 7.23 -2.61 0.13
N ALA A 76 6.10 -2.22 0.74
CA ALA A 76 5.64 -2.68 2.04
C ALA A 76 5.44 -4.20 2.07
N LYS A 77 4.78 -4.80 1.08
CA LYS A 77 4.59 -6.26 1.03
C LYS A 77 5.92 -7.02 1.10
N SER A 78 6.98 -6.49 0.46
CA SER A 78 8.32 -7.10 0.46
C SER A 78 9.22 -6.62 1.60
N ALA A 79 8.73 -5.78 2.52
CA ALA A 79 9.50 -5.34 3.66
C ALA A 79 9.70 -6.53 4.61
N PRO A 80 10.93 -6.81 5.12
CA PRO A 80 11.22 -8.03 5.89
C PRO A 80 10.29 -8.29 7.07
N GLN A 81 9.79 -7.22 7.68
CA GLN A 81 8.89 -7.26 8.83
C GLN A 81 7.40 -7.35 8.47
N THR A 82 7.05 -7.55 7.19
CA THR A 82 5.65 -7.68 6.75
C THR A 82 5.29 -9.14 6.53
N ASP A 83 4.49 -9.66 7.44
CA ASP A 83 3.84 -10.96 7.39
C ASP A 83 2.45 -10.88 6.73
N ALA A 84 1.75 -12.01 6.70
CA ALA A 84 0.46 -12.11 6.03
C ALA A 84 -0.64 -11.28 6.71
N ILE A 85 -0.57 -11.10 8.03
CA ILE A 85 -1.55 -10.33 8.80
C ILE A 85 -1.31 -8.85 8.54
N GLU A 86 -0.07 -8.39 8.59
CA GLU A 86 0.30 -7.00 8.31
C GLU A 86 -0.04 -6.63 6.86
N TRP A 87 0.20 -7.55 5.92
CA TRP A 87 -0.19 -7.37 4.54
C TRP A 87 -1.71 -7.24 4.36
N GLU A 88 -2.49 -8.08 5.05
CA GLU A 88 -3.95 -7.97 5.03
C GLU A 88 -4.43 -6.64 5.62
N CYS A 89 -3.86 -6.18 6.73
CA CYS A 89 -4.19 -4.89 7.36
C CYS A 89 -3.91 -3.71 6.41
N LEU A 90 -2.74 -3.70 5.75
CA LEU A 90 -2.40 -2.71 4.73
C LEU A 90 -3.43 -2.64 3.60
N LEU A 91 -3.91 -3.79 3.12
CA LEU A 91 -4.92 -3.85 2.06
C LEU A 91 -6.31 -3.40 2.55
N ARG A 92 -6.69 -3.76 3.78
CA ARG A 92 -7.95 -3.32 4.40
C ARG A 92 -7.96 -1.81 4.59
N GLY A 93 -6.87 -1.22 5.07
CA GLY A 93 -6.74 0.23 5.22
C GLY A 93 -6.79 0.96 3.88
N ALA A 94 -6.13 0.44 2.85
CA ALA A 94 -6.08 1.07 1.53
C ALA A 94 -7.39 0.97 0.71
N PHE A 95 -8.13 -0.14 0.82
CA PHE A 95 -9.22 -0.46 -0.11
C PHE A 95 -10.52 -0.93 0.54
N GLY A 96 -10.53 -1.16 1.85
CA GLY A 96 -11.66 -1.73 2.59
C GLY A 96 -11.70 -3.26 2.60
N HIS A 97 -12.37 -3.82 3.62
CA HIS A 97 -12.45 -5.26 3.86
C HIS A 97 -13.00 -6.08 2.68
N GLU A 98 -13.95 -5.54 1.94
CA GLU A 98 -14.63 -6.23 0.84
C GLU A 98 -13.73 -6.50 -0.39
N HIS A 99 -12.53 -5.89 -0.44
CA HIS A 99 -11.66 -5.93 -1.62
C HIS A 99 -10.31 -6.62 -1.40
N VAL A 100 -10.02 -7.09 -0.18
CA VAL A 100 -8.72 -7.69 0.20
C VAL A 100 -8.31 -8.80 -0.76
N ALA A 101 -9.14 -9.83 -0.94
CA ALA A 101 -8.80 -10.99 -1.78
C ALA A 101 -8.49 -10.61 -3.24
N ARG A 102 -9.16 -9.57 -3.77
CA ARG A 102 -8.88 -9.08 -5.12
C ARG A 102 -7.50 -8.44 -5.19
N PHE A 103 -7.15 -7.61 -4.19
CA PHE A 103 -5.85 -6.94 -4.17
C PHE A 103 -4.69 -7.87 -3.81
N GLU A 104 -4.91 -8.88 -2.98
CA GLU A 104 -3.93 -9.95 -2.76
C GLU A 104 -3.57 -10.63 -4.09
N ALA A 105 -4.56 -10.96 -4.91
CA ALA A 105 -4.35 -11.57 -6.22
C ALA A 105 -3.59 -10.63 -7.18
N LEU A 106 -3.88 -9.32 -7.15
CA LEU A 106 -3.18 -8.33 -7.97
C LEU A 106 -1.70 -8.17 -7.57
N TYR A 107 -1.39 -8.27 -6.28
CA TYR A 107 -0.02 -8.22 -5.78
C TYR A 107 0.66 -9.59 -5.66
N ALA A 108 0.07 -10.68 -6.17
CA ALA A 108 0.58 -12.04 -5.95
C ALA A 108 2.03 -12.26 -6.44
N GLY A 109 2.48 -11.49 -7.45
CA GLY A 109 3.85 -11.55 -7.96
C GLY A 109 4.90 -10.82 -7.11
N VAL A 110 4.47 -10.09 -6.06
CA VAL A 110 5.37 -9.42 -5.12
C VAL A 110 5.60 -10.36 -3.92
N PRO A 111 6.86 -10.72 -3.59
CA PRO A 111 7.14 -11.60 -2.46
C PRO A 111 6.77 -10.95 -1.14
N LEU A 112 6.37 -11.78 -0.18
CA LEU A 112 6.02 -11.36 1.18
C LEU A 112 7.25 -11.42 2.08
N GLY A 113 7.56 -10.34 2.78
CA GLY A 113 8.51 -10.36 3.89
C GLY A 113 9.88 -11.00 3.60
N GLU A 114 10.32 -11.88 4.50
CA GLU A 114 11.60 -12.60 4.46
C GLU A 114 11.84 -13.39 3.16
N ASP A 115 10.77 -13.82 2.45
CA ASP A 115 10.91 -14.47 1.14
C ASP A 115 11.52 -13.52 0.09
N ALA A 116 11.34 -12.20 0.26
CA ALA A 116 11.96 -11.17 -0.59
C ALA A 116 13.48 -11.04 -0.33
N ALA A 117 13.91 -11.19 0.92
CA ALA A 117 15.33 -11.18 1.29
C ALA A 117 16.06 -12.37 0.66
N ALA A 118 15.47 -13.57 0.75
CA ALA A 118 16.02 -14.79 0.16
C ALA A 118 16.08 -14.78 -1.38
N ALA A 119 15.26 -13.95 -2.03
CA ALA A 119 15.27 -13.77 -3.49
C ALA A 119 16.33 -12.76 -3.99
N SER A 120 16.83 -11.88 -3.12
CA SER A 120 17.87 -10.89 -3.47
C SER A 120 19.30 -11.44 -3.33
N GLU A 121 19.46 -12.59 -2.68
CA GLU A 121 20.74 -13.29 -2.48
C GLU A 121 21.03 -14.40 -3.50
N ARG A 122 20.17 -14.58 -4.52
CA ARG A 122 20.35 -15.56 -5.61
C ARG A 122 20.50 -14.88 -6.97
#